data_AF-A0A832WD29-F1
#
_entry.id   AF-A0A832WD29-F1
#
_cell.length_a   1.000
_cell.length_b   1.000
_cell.length_c   1.000
_cell.angle_alpha   90.00
_cell.angle_beta   90.00
_cell.angle_gamma   90.00
#
_symmetry.space_group_name_H-M   'P 1'
#
loop_
_entity.id
_entity.type
_entity.pdbx_description
1 polymer ?
#
loop_
_entity_poly.entity_id
_entity_poly.type
_entity_poly.pdbx_seq_one_letter_code
_entity_poly.pdbx_strand_id
1 'polypeptide(L)' 'MAEFSLVAMGGTFDIIHNGHLALLEKAFTISDDVIIGLTGDELALKKGKKINHNFEQRSFTLKQIIITRFPNKLFTVS' A
#
# COMPACT_ATOMS: atom_id res chain seq x y z
N MET A 1 -21.07 -9.31 -1.63
CA MET A 1 -21.09 -7.83 -1.71
C MET A 1 -19.96 -7.32 -0.84
N ALA A 2 -19.22 -6.31 -1.28
CA ALA A 2 -18.20 -5.67 -0.45
C ALA A 2 -18.82 -5.17 0.86
N GLU A 3 -18.10 -5.32 1.98
CA GLU A 3 -18.53 -4.86 3.30
C GLU A 3 -18.51 -3.32 3.37
N PHE A 4 -17.52 -2.72 2.70
CA PHE A 4 -17.36 -1.28 2.59
C PHE A 4 -17.23 -0.85 1.14
N SER A 5 -17.85 0.27 0.78
CA SER A 5 -17.77 0.84 -0.56
C SER A 5 -16.38 1.39 -0.91
N LEU A 6 -15.61 1.79 0.11
CA LEU A 6 -14.26 2.34 -0.04
C LEU A 6 -13.46 2.05 1.24
N VAL A 7 -12.22 1.60 1.08
CA VAL A 7 -11.27 1.43 2.19
C VAL A 7 -10.02 2.25 1.94
N ALA A 8 -9.49 2.86 3.01
CA ALA A 8 -8.21 3.54 2.97
C ALA A 8 -7.24 2.92 3.98
N MET A 9 -5.98 2.79 3.58
CA MET A 9 -4.88 2.36 4.43
C MET A 9 -3.62 3.14 4.08
N GLY A 10 -2.63 3.16 4.97
CA GLY A 10 -1.40 3.89 4.73
C GLY A 10 -0.18 3.23 5.35
N GLY A 11 0.99 3.50 4.76
CA GLY A 11 2.25 2.92 5.21
C GLY A 11 3.46 3.47 4.47
N THR A 12 4.65 3.14 4.96
CA THR A 12 5.91 3.49 4.28
C THR A 12 6.24 2.50 3.17
N PHE A 13 5.89 1.22 3.32
CA PHE A 13 6.10 0.18 2.29
C PHE A 13 7.52 0.16 1.69
N ASP A 14 8.55 0.36 2.51
CA ASP A 14 9.95 0.40 2.06
C ASP A 14 10.49 -0.98 1.67
N ILE A 15 10.36 -1.95 2.56
CA ILE A 15 10.60 -3.36 2.28
C ILE A 15 9.28 -4.08 2.52
N ILE A 16 8.70 -4.63 1.45
CA ILE A 16 7.41 -5.31 1.54
C ILE A 16 7.64 -6.72 2.12
N HIS A 17 6.92 -7.00 3.21
CA HIS A 17 6.98 -8.25 3.97
C HIS A 17 5.56 -8.72 4.29
N ASN A 18 5.43 -9.91 4.89
CA ASN A 18 4.13 -10.56 5.12
C ASN A 18 3.10 -9.69 5.84
N GLY A 19 3.52 -8.88 6.82
CA GLY A 19 2.61 -7.91 7.47
C GLY A 19 1.94 -6.92 6.52
N HIS A 20 2.68 -6.37 5.54
CA HIS A 20 2.09 -5.49 4.52
C HIS A 20 1.13 -6.25 3.61
N LEU A 21 1.48 -7.49 3.22
CA LEU A 21 0.64 -8.33 2.38
C LEU A 21 -0.68 -8.69 3.07
N ALA A 22 -0.63 -9.06 4.34
CA ALA A 22 -1.83 -9.37 5.13
C ALA A 22 -2.75 -8.16 5.28
N LEU A 23 -2.18 -6.96 5.43
CA LEU A 23 -2.96 -5.72 5.49
C LEU A 23 -3.67 -5.41 4.16
N LEU A 24 -2.94 -5.53 3.04
CA LEU A 24 -3.50 -5.36 1.69
C LEU A 24 -4.58 -6.40 1.39
N GLU A 25 -4.33 -7.66 1.72
CA GLU A 25 -5.28 -8.77 1.54
C GLU A 25 -6.57 -8.51 2.31
N LYS A 26 -6.46 -8.05 3.57
CA LYS A 26 -7.64 -7.70 4.35
C LYS A 26 -8.42 -6.55 3.71
N ALA A 27 -7.74 -5.50 3.22
CA ALA A 27 -8.40 -4.38 2.55
C ALA A 27 -9.16 -4.82 1.29
N PHE A 28 -8.53 -5.61 0.42
CA PHE A 28 -9.16 -6.12 -0.81
C PHE A 28 -10.23 -7.19 -0.58
N THR A 29 -10.26 -7.80 0.60
CA THR A 29 -11.31 -8.76 1.00
C THR A 29 -12.61 -8.04 1.38
N ILE A 30 -12.50 -6.88 2.03
CA ILE A 30 -13.66 -6.15 2.57
C ILE A 30 -14.14 -5.02 1.65
N SER A 31 -13.35 -4.66 0.63
CA SER A 31 -13.72 -3.65 -0.37
C SER A 31 -13.19 -3.98 -1.76
N ASP A 32 -13.92 -3.50 -2.77
CA ASP A 32 -13.52 -3.57 -4.17
C ASP A 32 -12.75 -2.31 -4.62
N ASP A 33 -12.77 -1.23 -3.82
CA ASP A 33 -12.04 0.02 -4.05
C ASP A 33 -11.17 0.37 -2.84
N VAL A 34 -9.85 0.43 -3.04
CA VAL A 34 -8.87 0.64 -1.96
C VAL A 34 -7.92 1.79 -2.28
N ILE A 35 -7.85 2.78 -1.39
CA ILE A 35 -6.86 3.85 -1.41
C ILE A 35 -5.69 3.47 -0.50
N ILE A 36 -4.47 3.58 -1.03
CA ILE A 36 -3.24 3.26 -0.31
C ILE A 36 -2.37 4.51 -0.26
N GLY A 37 -2.31 5.13 0.92
CA GLY A 37 -1.44 6.27 1.20
C GLY A 37 0.01 5.82 1.39
N LEU A 38 0.90 6.24 0.49
CA LEU A 38 2.32 6.01 0.60
C LEU A 38 2.99 7.17 1.32
N THR A 39 3.71 6.89 2.40
CA THR A 39 4.42 7.93 3.16
C THR A 39 5.51 8.56 2.29
N GLY A 40 5.51 9.88 2.12
CA GLY A 40 6.59 10.62 1.45
C GLY A 40 7.94 10.52 2.19
N ASP A 41 9.04 10.69 1.48
CA ASP A 41 10.40 10.53 2.02
C ASP A 41 10.67 11.48 3.20
N GLU A 42 10.31 12.75 3.07
CA GLU A 42 10.48 13.76 4.12
C GLU A 42 9.74 13.36 5.41
N LEU A 43 8.49 12.92 5.29
CA LEU A 43 7.68 12.51 6.44
C LEU A 43 8.25 11.24 7.09
N ALA A 44 8.71 10.26 6.30
CA ALA A 44 9.32 9.04 6.82
C ALA A 44 10.59 9.36 7.64
N LEU A 45 11.47 10.21 7.11
CA LEU A 45 12.69 10.66 7.78
C LEU A 45 12.37 11.46 9.05
N LYS A 46 11.41 12.39 8.99
CA LYS A 46 10.94 13.17 10.15
C LYS A 46 10.37 12.29 11.27
N LYS A 47 9.81 11.13 10.92
CA LYS A 47 9.32 10.11 11.86
C LYS A 47 10.40 9.13 12.32
N GLY A 48 11.68 9.38 12.00
CA GLY A 48 12.81 8.55 12.41
C GLY A 48 12.89 7.19 11.70
N LYS A 49 12.18 7.02 10.57
CA LYS A 49 12.29 5.80 9.77
C LYS A 49 13.57 5.84 8.96
N LYS A 50 14.30 4.72 8.95
CA LYS A 50 15.36 4.46 7.96
C LYS A 50 14.69 3.85 6.75
N ILE A 51 14.69 4.58 5.63
CA ILE A 51 14.18 4.10 4.34
C ILE A 51 15.36 3.72 3.45
N ASN A 52 15.25 2.60 2.77
CA ASN A 52 16.25 2.10 1.83
C ASN A 52 15.94 2.55 0.40
N HIS A 53 14.65 2.77 0.12
CA HIS A 53 14.14 3.17 -1.18
C HIS A 53 13.43 4.52 -1.09
N ASN A 54 13.61 5.34 -2.13
CA ASN A 54 12.89 6.61 -2.25
C ASN A 54 11.40 6.38 -2.57
N PHE A 55 10.60 7.44 -2.50
CA PHE A 55 9.16 7.37 -2.71
C PHE A 55 8.80 6.69 -4.04
N GLU A 56 9.50 7.00 -5.13
CA GLU A 56 9.19 6.43 -6.45
C GLU A 56 9.48 4.93 -6.54
N GLN A 57 10.59 4.48 -5.97
CA GLN A 57 10.95 3.06 -5.92
C GLN A 57 9.94 2.28 -5.07
N ARG A 58 9.51 2.84 -3.94
CA ARG A 58 8.49 2.23 -3.07
C ARG A 58 7.13 2.18 -3.75
N SER A 59 6.73 3.27 -4.40
CA SER A 59 5.48 3.37 -5.18
C SER A 59 5.44 2.35 -6.30
N PHE A 60 6.52 2.25 -7.08
CA PHE A 60 6.65 1.26 -8.15
C PHE A 60 6.54 -0.16 -7.61
N THR A 61 7.32 -0.51 -6.58
CA THR A 61 7.33 -1.84 -5.99
C THR A 61 5.96 -2.22 -5.41
N LEU A 62 5.32 -1.30 -4.69
CA LEU A 62 3.98 -1.50 -4.15
C LEU A 62 2.95 -1.77 -5.25
N LYS A 63 2.94 -0.96 -6.32
CA LYS A 63 2.04 -1.16 -7.47
C LYS A 63 2.26 -2.50 -8.14
N GLN A 64 3.52 -2.89 -8.38
CA GLN A 64 3.83 -4.19 -8.99
C GLN A 64 3.33 -5.36 -8.14
N ILE A 65 3.50 -5.30 -6.82
CA ILE A 65 3.00 -6.34 -5.93
C ILE A 65 1.48 -6.41 -5.94
N ILE A 66 0.79 -5.27 -5.94
CA ILE A 66 -0.68 -5.26 -5.96
C ILE A 66 -1.21 -5.87 -7.26
N ILE A 67 -0.68 -5.44 -8.41
CA ILE A 67 -1.07 -5.97 -9.73
C ILE A 67 -0.81 -7.47 -9.81
N THR A 68 0.31 -7.94 -9.29
CA THR A 68 0.71 -9.35 -9.34
C THR A 68 -0.13 -10.23 -8.42
N ARG A 69 -0.44 -9.76 -7.20
CA ARG A 69 -1.02 -10.59 -6.14
C ARG A 69 -2.53 -10.44 -5.97
N PHE A 70 -3.08 -9.29 -6.38
CA PHE A 70 -4.51 -8.97 -6.29
C PHE A 70 -5.04 -8.56 -7.66
N PRO A 71 -5.05 -9.49 -8.64
CA PRO A 71 -5.54 -9.18 -9.98
C PRO A 71 -7.02 -8.77 -9.92
N ASN A 72 -7.40 -7.83 -10.80
CA ASN A 72 -8.78 -7.33 -10.96
C ASN A 72 -9.35 -6.53 -9.78
N LYS A 73 -8.51 -6.02 -8.87
CA LYS A 73 -8.94 -5.09 -7.82
C LYS A 73 -8.68 -3.63 -8.22
N LEU A 74 -9.60 -2.74 -7.84
CA LEU A 74 -9.44 -1.30 -8.04
C LEU A 74 -8.63 -0.73 -6.89
N PHE A 75 -7.59 0.04 -7.22
CA PHE A 75 -6.78 0.69 -6.21
C PHE A 75 -6.18 1.99 -6.71
N THR A 76 -5.93 2.91 -5.78
CA THR A 76 -5.17 4.14 -6.01
C THR A 76 -4.04 4.22 -4.99
N VAL A 77 -2.83 4.54 -5.46
CA VAL A 77 -1.69 4.88 -4.58
C VAL A 77 -1.52 6.39 -4.60
N SER A 78 -1.65 7.02 -3.43
CA SER A 78 -1.53 8.48 -3.25
C SER A 78 -0.44 8.85 -2.25
#